data_AF-A0A357CPI2-F1
#
_entry.id   AF-A0A357CPI2-F1
#
_cell.length_a   1.000
_cell.length_b   1.000
_cell.length_c   1.000
_cell.angle_alpha   90.00
_cell.angle_beta   90.00
_cell.angle_gamma   90.00
#
_symmetry.space_group_name_H-M   'P 1'
#
loop_
_entity.id
_entity.type
_entity.pdbx_description
1 polymer ?
#
loop_
_entity_poly.entity_id
_entity_poly.type
_entity_poly.pdbx_seq_one_letter_code
_entity_poly.pdbx_strand_id
1 'polypeptide(L)' 'MLRTGIFMDEALIKAADDLWTISRTGGGVDNVDLKAATENGVIVTSSLGVNASTVAEHTL' A
#
# COMPACT_ATOMS: atom_id res chain seq x y z
N MET A 1 8.23 1.11 -4.03
CA MET A 1 7.49 -0.13 -4.33
C MET A 1 7.46 -0.99 -3.09
N LEU A 2 6.27 -1.34 -2.60
CA LEU A 2 6.08 -1.95 -1.29
C LEU A 2 5.33 -3.29 -1.42
N ARG A 3 5.79 -4.29 -0.67
CA ARG A 3 5.25 -5.67 -0.59
C ARG A 3 4.73 -5.95 0.83
N THR A 4 3.97 -7.03 1.01
CA THR A 4 3.26 -7.36 2.26
C THR A 4 4.11 -7.35 3.53
N GLY A 5 5.38 -7.74 3.46
CA GLY A 5 6.24 -7.88 4.64
C GLY A 5 6.75 -6.56 5.27
N ILE A 6 6.48 -5.40 4.65
CA ILE A 6 6.96 -4.10 5.16
C ILE A 6 5.77 -3.26 5.58
N PHE A 7 5.80 -2.75 6.81
CA PHE A 7 4.81 -1.82 7.34
C PHE A 7 5.34 -0.39 7.22
N MET A 8 4.58 0.46 6.53
CA MET A 8 4.82 1.90 6.48
C MET A 8 3.99 2.55 7.57
N ASP A 9 4.54 2.59 8.78
CA ASP A 9 3.94 3.27 9.92
C ASP A 9 4.19 4.79 9.87
N GLU A 10 3.51 5.52 10.76
CA GLU A 10 3.62 6.98 10.84
C GLU A 10 5.07 7.46 11.02
N ALA A 11 5.85 6.77 11.86
CA ALA A 11 7.23 7.14 12.14
C ALA A 11 8.12 7.03 10.90
N LEU A 12 7.98 5.94 10.14
CA LEU A 12 8.75 5.73 8.92
C LEU A 12 8.33 6.69 7.81
N ILE A 13 7.05 7.01 7.70
CA ILE A 13 6.54 7.99 6.73
C ILE A 13 7.08 9.39 7.04
N LYS A 14 7.04 9.81 8.32
CA LYS A 14 7.52 11.13 8.76
C LYS A 14 9.03 11.29 8.68
N ALA A 15 9.78 10.20 8.80
CA ALA A 15 11.24 10.23 8.67
C ALA A 15 11.71 10.37 7.21
N ALA A 16 10.81 10.30 6.23
CA ALA A 16 11.14 10.29 4.82
C ALA A 16 10.80 11.64 4.17
N ASP A 17 11.70 12.60 4.32
CA ASP A 17 11.51 14.01 3.92
C ASP A 17 11.17 14.21 2.43
N ASP A 18 11.63 13.31 1.54
CA ASP A 18 11.40 13.34 0.09
C ASP A 18 10.44 12.24 -0.41
N LEU A 19 9.68 11.60 0.48
CA LEU A 19 8.75 10.54 0.10
C LEU A 19 7.50 11.12 -0.57
N TRP A 20 7.35 10.89 -1.88
CA TRP A 20 6.18 11.40 -2.62
C TRP A 20 5.08 10.35 -2.81
N THR A 21 5.46 9.09 -2.98
CA THR A 21 4.49 8.03 -3.28
C THR A 21 4.87 6.67 -2.72
N ILE A 22 3.86 5.93 -2.27
CA ILE A 22 3.94 4.52 -1.89
C ILE A 22 3.09 3.73 -2.88
N SER A 23 3.74 2.91 -3.72
CA SER A 23 3.06 1.97 -4.59
C SER A 23 3.02 0.57 -3.96
N ARG A 24 1.79 0.09 -3.70
CA ARG A 24 1.47 -1.22 -3.14
C ARG A 24 1.25 -2.25 -4.23
N THR A 25 2.05 -3.31 -4.19
CA THR A 25 1.82 -4.49 -5.03
C THR A 25 0.74 -5.37 -4.40
N GLY A 26 -0.42 -5.45 -5.06
CA GLY A 26 -1.60 -6.21 -4.59
C GLY A 26 -2.80 -5.31 -4.31
N GLY A 27 -3.94 -5.92 -3.98
CA GLY A 27 -5.19 -5.20 -3.72
C GLY A 27 -5.24 -4.51 -2.35
N GLY A 28 -4.61 -5.12 -1.34
CA GLY A 28 -4.62 -4.61 0.04
C GLY A 28 -3.62 -3.49 0.29
N VAL A 29 -4.00 -2.57 1.18
CA VAL A 29 -3.18 -1.43 1.66
C VAL A 29 -3.01 -1.44 3.18
N ASP A 30 -3.32 -2.55 3.83
CA ASP A 30 -3.43 -2.68 5.30
C ASP A 30 -2.12 -2.46 6.06
N ASN A 31 -0.98 -2.52 5.34
CA ASN A 31 0.35 -2.33 5.90
C ASN A 31 0.90 -0.92 5.61
N VAL A 32 0.04 0.04 5.31
CA VAL A 32 0.38 1.45 5.16
C VAL A 32 -0.55 2.26 6.05
N ASP A 33 0.01 3.13 6.90
CA ASP A 33 -0.77 4.13 7.61
C ASP A 33 -1.25 5.20 6.62
N LEU A 34 -2.47 5.03 6.12
CA LEU A 34 -3.07 5.94 5.15
C LEU A 34 -3.32 7.34 5.71
N LYS A 35 -3.55 7.45 7.03
CA LYS A 35 -3.77 8.73 7.67
C LYS A 35 -2.46 9.51 7.70
N ALA A 36 -1.39 8.89 8.20
CA ALA A 36 -0.06 9.50 8.20
C ALA A 36 0.39 9.83 6.77
N ALA A 37 0.17 8.94 5.80
CA ALA A 37 0.49 9.22 4.40
C ALA A 37 -0.24 10.46 3.87
N THR A 38 -1.54 10.57 4.13
CA THR A 38 -2.36 11.74 3.72
C THR A 38 -1.88 13.03 4.38
N GLU A 39 -1.60 13.01 5.67
CA GLU A 39 -1.11 14.17 6.42
C GLU A 39 0.27 14.64 5.96
N ASN A 40 1.11 13.72 5.46
CA ASN A 40 2.43 14.04 4.90
C ASN A 40 2.40 14.29 3.38
N GLY A 41 1.21 14.33 2.75
CA GLY A 41 1.09 14.56 1.30
C GLY A 41 1.59 13.41 0.42
N VAL A 42 1.75 12.22 0.99
CA VAL A 42 2.24 11.02 0.30
C VAL A 42 1.09 10.30 -0.40
N ILE A 43 1.23 10.07 -1.71
CA ILE A 43 0.21 9.38 -2.51
C ILE A 43 0.39 7.86 -2.39
N VAL A 44 -0.65 7.17 -1.90
CA VAL A 44 -0.68 5.71 -1.84
C VAL A 44 -1.47 5.15 -3.03
N THR A 45 -0.87 4.22 -3.77
CA THR A 45 -1.52 3.52 -4.90
C THR A 45 -1.51 2.03 -4.67
N SER A 46 -2.55 1.32 -5.13
CA SER A 46 -2.61 -0.15 -5.10
C SER A 46 -3.21 -0.71 -6.39
N SER A 47 -2.96 -1.99 -6.64
CA SER A 47 -3.50 -2.69 -7.81
C SER A 47 -4.75 -3.47 -7.40
N LEU A 48 -5.89 -2.77 -7.35
CA LEU A 48 -7.17 -3.36 -6.96
C LEU A 48 -7.59 -4.46 -7.93
N GLY A 49 -8.10 -5.59 -7.41
CA GLY A 49 -8.69 -6.66 -8.21
C GLY A 49 -7.71 -7.53 -9.00
N VAL A 50 -6.39 -7.35 -8.85
CA VAL A 50 -5.38 -8.15 -9.59
C VAL A 50 -5.46 -9.65 -9.35
N ASN A 51 -6.09 -10.09 -8.25
CA ASN A 51 -6.28 -11.48 -7.89
C ASN A 51 -7.72 -11.98 -8.11
N ALA A 52 -8.63 -11.16 -8.64
CA ALA A 52 -10.05 -11.50 -8.74
C ALA A 52 -10.29 -12.75 -9.61
N SER A 53 -9.58 -12.88 -10.74
CA SER A 53 -9.68 -14.05 -11.63
C SER A 53 -9.19 -15.33 -10.95
N THR A 54 -8.03 -15.28 -10.30
CA THR A 54 -7.46 -16.44 -9.58
C THR A 54 -8.37 -16.90 -8.45
N VAL A 55 -9.01 -15.96 -7.72
CA VAL A 55 -9.98 -16.30 -6.66
C VAL A 55 -11.24 -16.96 -7.26
N ALA A 56 -11.72 -16.46 -8.41
CA ALA A 56 -12.84 -17.06 -9.10
C ALA A 56 -12.53 -18.49 -9.57
N GLU A 57 -11.36 -18.72 -10.17
CA GLU A 57 -10.88 -20.04 -10.59
C GLU A 57 -10.71 -21.02 -9.41
N HIS A 58 -10.26 -20.53 -8.26
CA HIS A 58 -10.07 -21.38 -7.07
C HIS A 58 -11.37 -21.89 -6.46
N THR A 59 -12.50 -21.22 -6.73
CA THR A 59 -13.80 -21.54 -6.11
C THR A 59 -14.62 -22.54 -6.94
N LEU A 60 -14.27 -22.76 -8.20
CA LEU A 60 -14.91 -23.70 -9.12
C LEU A 60 -14.38 -25.13 -8.93
#